data_AF-A0A831JZU6-F1
#
_entry.id   AF-A0A831JZU6-F1
#
_cell.length_a   1.000
_cell.length_b   1.000
_cell.length_c   1.000
_cell.angle_alpha   90.00
_cell.angle_beta   90.00
_cell.angle_gamma   90.00
#
_symmetry.space_group_name_H-M   'P 1'
#
loop_
_entity.id
_entity.type
_entity.pdbx_description
1 polymer ?
#
loop_
_entity_poly.entity_id
_entity_poly.type
_entity_poly.pdbx_seq_one_letter_code
_entity_poly.pdbx_strand_id
1 'polypeptide(L)'
;VPGKSLEGVFRLPVDRVFSMKGFGTVVTGTLISGRIAVGEEVNFFPEGRRAKLRGIQVHGNQVRESSAGTRTAMNLQGIEKGQIRRGETAAHAGSLIPTYLLDVHIRLLSSAPRPLKNRTRVRLHLYTSEIMARVVLLEDESLDPGHEAVAQIRLEASAVAQPGDRFVLRSYSPITTIGGGVVLDPVPAKHRRMRKTVIAHLARLHTDNPGNRMEALLDEAGDYGGTAGVIGTRAGVSVPEAIGLLRDLEADGKAVLIGDGPGALAYSSVSFDGLKDRLVKVLHVFHRAHPLKKGIGKEELRMKSAGMLPDRPYRNLLSALAEKNVIGVDGNTVFLMGHSAAFTPEQQKLAKRVGAILEAAGLSAPFVLDLASDLGVDAPHLKAVLGLMCERGEAVRVKDDFYVHPDANSTLMARVDSYFGSNAELSMKGFREIAGTSRKWMIPLLEYLDRMQVTMRRGDVRIRRGGTQKGGTAS
;
A
#
# COMPACT_ATOMS: atom_id res chain seq x y z
N VAL A 1 32.56 25.61 5.44
CA VAL A 1 32.01 24.29 5.83
C VAL A 1 30.62 24.57 6.36
N PRO A 2 29.53 24.04 5.78
CA PRO A 2 28.20 24.22 6.36
C PRO A 2 28.24 23.81 7.83
N GLY A 3 27.56 24.55 8.71
CA GLY A 3 27.48 24.21 10.13
C GLY A 3 27.00 22.77 10.30
N LYS A 4 27.64 21.99 11.17
CA LYS A 4 27.19 20.61 11.41
C LYS A 4 25.87 20.68 12.17
N SER A 5 24.82 20.08 11.59
CA SER A 5 23.47 20.18 12.14
C SER A 5 23.35 19.39 13.45
N LEU A 6 22.89 20.08 14.50
CA LEU A 6 22.45 19.46 15.76
C LEU A 6 21.15 18.66 15.56
N GLU A 7 20.40 18.99 14.51
CA GLU A 7 19.16 18.37 14.09
C GLU A 7 19.44 17.39 12.95
N GLY A 8 19.05 16.13 13.10
CA GLY A 8 19.23 15.12 12.06
C GLY A 8 19.64 13.76 12.62
N VAL A 9 19.82 12.80 11.72
CA VAL A 9 20.20 11.43 12.07
C VAL A 9 21.59 11.41 12.70
N PHE A 10 21.73 10.79 13.87
CA PHE A 10 23.02 10.53 14.51
C PHE A 10 23.94 9.75 13.57
N ARG A 11 25.11 10.31 13.24
CA ARG A 11 26.14 9.63 12.43
C ARG A 11 27.54 9.93 12.95
N LEU A 12 28.32 8.87 13.17
CA LEU A 12 29.73 8.94 13.53
C LEU A 12 30.52 7.92 12.69
N PRO A 13 31.21 8.36 11.63
CA PRO A 13 32.18 7.54 10.90
C PRO A 13 33.33 7.12 11.82
N VAL A 14 33.55 5.81 11.95
CA VAL A 14 34.55 5.23 12.84
C VAL A 14 35.94 5.40 12.24
N ASP A 15 36.84 6.06 12.97
CA ASP A 15 38.24 6.26 12.58
C ASP A 15 39.22 5.31 13.30
N ARG A 16 38.94 4.91 14.53
CA ARG A 16 39.74 3.93 15.30
C ARG A 16 38.84 3.05 16.17
N VAL A 17 39.30 1.81 16.37
CA VAL A 17 38.68 0.81 17.25
C VAL A 17 39.77 0.20 18.12
N PHE A 18 39.59 0.21 19.43
CA PHE A 18 40.53 -0.38 20.38
C PHE A 18 39.79 -0.93 21.59
N SER A 19 40.48 -1.74 22.40
CA SER A 19 39.95 -2.26 23.66
C SER A 19 40.72 -1.64 24.81
N MET A 20 40.03 -1.22 25.87
CA MET A 20 40.64 -0.76 27.11
C MET A 20 40.29 -1.70 28.26
N LYS A 21 41.30 -2.09 29.05
CA LYS A 21 41.12 -2.97 30.23
C LYS A 21 40.11 -2.33 31.19
N GLY A 22 39.06 -3.06 31.54
CA GLY A 22 37.97 -2.60 32.42
C GLY A 22 36.86 -1.80 31.73
N PHE A 23 37.06 -1.31 30.50
CA PHE A 23 36.05 -0.54 29.77
C PHE A 23 35.39 -1.34 28.64
N GLY A 24 36.15 -2.23 27.98
CA GLY A 24 35.67 -3.01 26.84
C GLY A 24 36.09 -2.38 25.51
N THR A 25 35.26 -2.56 24.47
CA THR A 25 35.50 -2.02 23.12
C THR A 25 35.19 -0.53 23.09
N VAL A 26 36.13 0.27 22.61
CA VAL A 26 36.00 1.72 22.43
C VAL A 26 36.20 2.05 20.96
N VAL A 27 35.30 2.85 20.40
CA VAL A 27 35.42 3.41 19.05
C VAL A 27 35.61 4.92 19.14
N THR A 28 36.40 5.48 18.23
CA THR A 28 36.50 6.94 18.06
C THR A 28 36.11 7.37 16.67
N GLY A 29 35.53 8.55 16.57
CA GLY A 29 35.22 9.20 15.30
C GLY A 29 34.82 10.64 15.51
N THR A 30 34.58 11.35 14.42
CA THR A 30 34.00 12.69 14.48
C THR A 30 32.50 12.57 14.25
N LEU A 31 31.71 13.07 15.19
CA LEU A 31 30.26 13.13 15.06
C LEU A 31 29.91 14.17 13.99
N ILE A 32 29.30 13.72 12.89
CA ILE A 32 29.03 14.55 11.71
C ILE A 32 27.60 15.10 11.68
N SER A 33 26.65 14.42 12.33
CA SER A 33 25.23 14.78 12.34
C SER A 33 24.54 14.20 13.58
N GLY A 34 23.56 14.92 14.13
CA GLY A 34 22.74 14.49 15.25
C GLY A 34 23.44 14.49 16.61
N ARG A 35 22.89 13.73 17.55
CA ARG A 35 23.36 13.61 18.94
C ARG A 35 23.20 12.18 19.45
N ILE A 36 23.96 11.84 20.48
CA ILE A 36 23.89 10.53 21.14
C ILE A 36 24.15 10.68 22.64
N ALA A 37 23.33 10.05 23.48
CA ALA A 37 23.51 10.02 24.92
C ALA A 37 23.90 8.64 25.46
N VAL A 38 24.58 8.64 26.61
CA VAL A 38 24.95 7.41 27.33
C VAL A 38 23.69 6.60 27.66
N GLY A 39 23.74 5.29 27.45
CA GLY A 39 22.65 4.35 27.68
C GLY A 39 21.90 3.97 26.41
N GLU A 40 22.02 4.75 25.34
CA GLU A 40 21.36 4.49 24.06
C GLU A 40 21.95 3.28 23.31
N GLU A 41 21.15 2.71 22.40
CA GLU A 41 21.58 1.69 21.44
C GLU A 41 22.15 2.34 20.19
N VAL A 42 23.24 1.77 19.69
CA VAL A 42 23.93 2.19 18.47
C VAL A 42 24.17 1.00 17.55
N ASN A 43 23.99 1.21 16.25
CA ASN A 43 24.28 0.23 15.22
C ASN A 43 25.49 0.65 14.39
N PHE A 44 26.33 -0.31 14.03
CA PHE A 44 27.47 -0.12 13.14
C PHE A 44 27.15 -0.63 11.75
N PHE A 45 27.15 0.29 10.78
CA PHE A 45 26.84 0.03 9.38
C PHE A 45 28.12 -0.09 8.55
N PRO A 46 28.13 -0.94 7.51
CA PRO A 46 26.96 -1.54 6.84
C PRO A 46 26.37 -2.82 7.46
N GLU A 47 27.08 -3.54 8.34
CA GLU A 47 26.64 -4.84 8.86
C GLU A 47 25.45 -4.79 9.82
N GLY A 48 25.12 -3.61 10.36
CA GLY A 48 24.00 -3.39 11.27
C GLY A 48 24.22 -3.98 12.68
N ARG A 49 25.48 -4.18 13.10
CA ARG A 49 25.81 -4.77 14.40
C ARG A 49 25.42 -3.84 15.54
N ARG A 50 24.67 -4.35 16.50
CA ARG A 50 24.16 -3.58 17.63
C ARG A 50 25.16 -3.55 18.78
N ALA A 51 25.27 -2.40 19.44
CA ALA A 51 25.95 -2.24 20.71
C ALA A 51 25.17 -1.27 21.62
N LYS A 52 25.43 -1.35 22.93
CA LYS A 52 24.91 -0.39 23.91
C LYS A 52 26.00 0.58 24.34
N LEU A 53 25.69 1.87 24.39
CA LEU A 53 26.64 2.91 24.78
C LEU A 53 26.76 3.00 26.31
N ARG A 54 27.92 2.64 26.85
CA ARG A 54 28.20 2.69 28.31
C ARG A 54 28.80 4.00 28.78
N GLY A 55 29.48 4.71 27.90
CA GLY A 55 30.14 5.95 28.25
C GLY A 55 30.57 6.70 27.01
N ILE A 56 30.62 8.03 27.15
CA ILE A 56 31.08 8.93 26.10
C ILE A 56 32.24 9.75 26.68
N GLN A 57 33.30 9.90 25.89
CA GLN A 57 34.37 10.84 26.20
C GLN A 57 34.60 11.82 25.06
N VAL A 58 34.79 13.09 25.42
CA VAL A 58 35.09 14.20 24.52
C VAL A 58 36.31 14.92 25.07
N HIS A 59 37.38 15.03 24.27
CA HIS A 59 38.64 15.63 24.70
C HIS A 59 39.20 15.07 26.03
N GLY A 60 38.99 13.77 26.29
CA GLY A 60 39.43 13.08 27.50
C GLY A 60 38.47 13.17 28.69
N ASN A 61 37.46 14.04 28.65
CA ASN A 61 36.48 14.21 29.72
C ASN A 61 35.26 13.31 29.49
N GLN A 62 34.74 12.70 30.55
CA GLN A 62 33.48 11.96 30.49
C GLN A 62 32.30 12.93 30.36
N VAL A 63 31.41 12.64 29.42
CA VAL A 63 30.20 13.43 29.16
C VAL A 63 28.98 12.51 29.06
N ARG A 64 27.79 13.05 29.34
CA ARG A 64 26.53 12.29 29.22
C ARG A 64 25.98 12.24 27.80
N GLU A 65 26.35 13.20 26.97
CA GLU A 65 25.88 13.34 25.59
C GLU A 65 27.00 13.92 24.72
N SER A 66 26.97 13.62 23.42
CA SER A 66 27.80 14.26 22.41
C SER A 66 26.98 14.61 21.17
N SER A 67 27.33 15.73 20.54
CA SER A 67 26.64 16.28 19.37
C SER A 67 27.59 16.56 18.20
N ALA A 68 26.99 16.81 17.04
CA ALA A 68 27.69 17.03 15.78
C ALA A 68 28.69 18.19 15.90
N GLY A 69 29.92 17.98 15.42
CA GLY A 69 31.04 18.88 15.76
C GLY A 69 32.20 18.15 16.38
N THR A 70 31.86 17.19 17.22
CA THR A 70 32.76 16.75 18.28
C THR A 70 33.51 15.49 17.89
N ARG A 71 34.78 15.39 18.29
CA ARG A 71 35.51 14.12 18.26
C ARG A 71 35.12 13.31 19.49
N THR A 72 34.45 12.19 19.26
CA THR A 72 33.76 11.45 20.30
C THR A 72 34.35 10.05 20.42
N ALA A 73 34.68 9.65 21.64
CA ALA A 73 35.00 8.28 21.98
C ALA A 73 33.77 7.63 22.63
N MET A 74 33.35 6.49 22.10
CA MET A 74 32.19 5.73 22.57
C MET A 74 32.65 4.41 23.16
N ASN A 75 32.36 4.20 24.44
CA ASN A 75 32.59 2.94 25.13
C ASN A 75 31.37 2.02 24.95
N LEU A 76 31.57 0.82 24.42
CA LEU A 76 30.51 -0.05 23.93
C LEU A 76 30.36 -1.32 24.78
N GLN A 77 29.13 -1.83 24.83
CA GLN A 77 28.78 -3.14 25.39
C GLN A 77 28.14 -4.01 24.31
N GLY A 78 28.41 -5.33 24.37
CA GLY A 78 27.79 -6.30 23.47
C GLY A 78 28.51 -6.47 22.12
N ILE A 79 29.67 -5.81 21.95
CA ILE A 79 30.46 -5.92 20.73
C ILE A 79 31.97 -5.95 21.03
N GLU A 80 32.69 -6.81 20.31
CA GLU A 80 34.13 -6.99 20.41
C GLU A 80 34.86 -6.14 19.37
N LYS A 81 36.13 -5.79 19.65
CA LYS A 81 36.99 -5.02 18.73
C LYS A 81 37.08 -5.63 17.33
N GLY A 82 37.12 -6.96 17.21
CA GLY A 82 37.22 -7.64 15.90
C GLY A 82 35.97 -7.52 15.04
N GLN A 83 34.85 -7.12 15.64
CA GLN A 83 33.53 -6.98 15.02
C GLN A 83 33.23 -5.53 14.60
N ILE A 84 34.18 -4.60 14.71
CA ILE A 84 34.03 -3.23 14.17
C ILE A 84 35.33 -2.85 13.51
N ARG A 85 35.24 -2.23 12.34
CA ARG A 85 36.41 -1.78 11.59
C ARG A 85 36.32 -0.29 11.28
N ARG A 86 37.49 0.30 11.01
CA ARG A 86 37.56 1.64 10.41
C ARG A 86 36.82 1.64 9.08
N GLY A 87 36.03 2.67 8.83
CA GLY A 87 35.18 2.80 7.64
C GLY A 87 33.71 2.47 7.90
N GLU A 88 33.39 1.76 8.99
CA GLU A 88 32.01 1.62 9.46
C GLU A 88 31.48 2.94 10.01
N THR A 89 30.15 3.11 10.00
CA THR A 89 29.47 4.29 10.54
C THR A 89 28.53 3.88 11.67
N ALA A 90 28.71 4.51 12.83
CA ALA A 90 27.79 4.37 13.95
C ALA A 90 26.58 5.29 13.75
N ALA A 91 25.36 4.74 13.87
CA ALA A 91 24.11 5.46 13.75
C ALA A 91 22.99 4.74 14.52
N HIS A 92 21.81 5.36 14.65
CA HIS A 92 20.65 4.67 15.24
C HIS A 92 20.14 3.54 14.32
N ALA A 93 19.49 2.54 14.91
CA ALA A 93 18.85 1.47 14.16
C ALA A 93 17.81 2.03 13.16
N GLY A 94 17.79 1.48 11.95
CA GLY A 94 16.84 1.88 10.89
C GLY A 94 17.06 3.26 10.29
N SER A 95 18.11 3.98 10.70
CA SER A 95 18.37 5.35 10.22
C SER A 95 19.20 5.43 8.93
N LEU A 96 19.91 4.34 8.61
CA LEU A 96 20.73 4.19 7.41
C LEU A 96 20.41 2.86 6.74
N ILE A 97 20.49 2.85 5.40
CA ILE A 97 20.27 1.67 4.57
C ILE A 97 21.57 1.34 3.84
N PRO A 98 22.18 0.16 4.08
CA PRO A 98 23.33 -0.30 3.32
C PRO A 98 23.02 -0.44 1.82
N THR A 99 23.94 0.02 0.98
CA THR A 99 23.77 0.05 -0.47
C THR A 99 25.05 -0.35 -1.21
N TYR A 100 24.89 -0.83 -2.44
CA TYR A 100 25.97 -1.00 -3.41
C TYR A 100 25.92 0.05 -4.53
N LEU A 101 24.95 0.96 -4.49
CA LEU A 101 24.67 1.96 -5.50
C LEU A 101 24.53 3.33 -4.84
N LEU A 102 25.11 4.35 -5.45
CA LEU A 102 24.89 5.74 -5.07
C LEU A 102 24.62 6.53 -6.35
N ASP A 103 23.57 7.35 -6.36
CA ASP A 103 23.43 8.35 -7.41
C ASP A 103 24.08 9.63 -6.92
N VAL A 104 24.88 10.23 -7.79
CA VAL A 104 25.82 11.26 -7.42
C VAL A 104 25.88 12.34 -8.48
N HIS A 105 26.23 13.53 -8.02
CA HIS A 105 26.77 14.57 -8.87
C HIS A 105 28.28 14.58 -8.72
N ILE A 106 29.01 14.33 -9.80
CA ILE A 106 30.47 14.28 -9.82
C ILE A 106 31.05 15.52 -10.50
N ARG A 107 32.19 15.96 -9.99
CA ARG A 107 33.07 16.93 -10.64
C ARG A 107 34.44 16.29 -10.85
N LEU A 108 34.90 16.28 -12.10
CA LEU A 108 36.27 15.91 -12.42
C LEU A 108 37.16 17.14 -12.27
N LEU A 109 38.28 17.00 -11.57
CA LEU A 109 39.22 18.12 -11.39
C LEU A 109 39.83 18.50 -12.75
N SER A 110 40.07 19.80 -12.96
CA SER A 110 40.79 20.27 -14.15
C SER A 110 42.22 19.73 -14.22
N SER A 111 42.80 19.37 -13.08
CA SER A 111 44.12 18.73 -12.96
C SER A 111 44.09 17.20 -13.17
N ALA A 112 42.92 16.61 -13.44
CA ALA A 112 42.83 15.18 -13.71
C ALA A 112 43.64 14.85 -14.98
N PRO A 113 44.47 13.78 -14.97
CA PRO A 113 45.42 13.51 -16.04
C PRO A 113 44.77 13.07 -17.36
N ARG A 114 43.50 12.63 -17.32
CA ARG A 114 42.75 12.14 -18.48
C ARG A 114 41.25 12.21 -18.22
N PRO A 115 40.42 12.24 -19.27
CA PRO A 115 38.97 12.09 -19.13
C PRO A 115 38.58 10.80 -18.40
N LEU A 116 37.56 10.90 -17.56
CA LEU A 116 36.97 9.76 -16.86
C LEU A 116 36.03 9.03 -17.82
N LYS A 117 36.47 7.90 -18.36
CA LYS A 117 35.61 7.05 -19.21
C LYS A 117 34.52 6.38 -18.37
N ASN A 118 33.39 6.11 -18.99
CA ASN A 118 32.31 5.35 -18.38
C ASN A 118 32.79 3.97 -17.89
N ARG A 119 32.27 3.53 -16.74
CA ARG A 119 32.64 2.29 -16.02
C ARG A 119 34.10 2.23 -15.56
N THR A 120 34.83 3.35 -15.58
CA THR A 120 36.18 3.40 -15.02
C THR A 120 36.15 2.99 -13.55
N ARG A 121 37.06 2.09 -13.18
CA ARG A 121 37.26 1.67 -11.79
C ARG A 121 38.05 2.75 -11.04
N VAL A 122 37.50 3.18 -9.91
CA VAL A 122 38.02 4.27 -9.06
C VAL A 122 38.03 3.82 -7.60
N ARG A 123 38.76 4.55 -6.76
CA ARG A 123 38.72 4.43 -5.31
C ARG A 123 37.89 5.56 -4.74
N LEU A 124 36.72 5.23 -4.21
CA LEU A 124 35.82 6.14 -3.51
C LEU A 124 36.28 6.31 -2.06
N HIS A 125 36.44 7.55 -1.62
CA HIS A 125 36.59 7.88 -0.21
C HIS A 125 35.32 8.57 0.26
N LEU A 126 34.59 7.91 1.16
CA LEU A 126 33.38 8.43 1.79
C LEU A 126 33.61 8.42 3.29
N TYR A 127 33.85 9.61 3.86
CA TYR A 127 34.31 9.77 5.24
C TYR A 127 35.54 8.89 5.57
N THR A 128 35.41 7.95 6.52
CA THR A 128 36.48 7.04 6.92
C THR A 128 36.54 5.78 6.06
N SER A 129 35.57 5.58 5.16
CA SER A 129 35.47 4.43 4.28
C SER A 129 36.24 4.64 2.99
N GLU A 130 36.92 3.59 2.56
CA GLU A 130 37.65 3.50 1.29
C GLU A 130 37.14 2.28 0.52
N ILE A 131 36.49 2.51 -0.62
CA ILE A 131 35.80 1.46 -1.38
C ILE A 131 36.19 1.52 -2.85
N MET A 132 36.54 0.38 -3.42
CA MET A 132 36.68 0.25 -4.87
C MET A 132 35.30 0.33 -5.52
N ALA A 133 35.19 1.12 -6.58
CA ALA A 133 33.91 1.37 -7.23
C ALA A 133 34.06 1.57 -8.75
N ARG A 134 32.95 1.50 -9.48
CA ARG A 134 32.88 1.85 -10.91
C ARG A 134 31.94 3.03 -11.09
N VAL A 135 32.38 4.07 -11.79
CA VAL A 135 31.55 5.23 -12.12
C VAL A 135 30.78 4.96 -13.39
N VAL A 136 29.46 4.98 -13.34
CA VAL A 136 28.58 4.86 -14.51
C VAL A 136 28.02 6.23 -14.85
N LEU A 137 28.52 6.83 -15.93
CA LEU A 137 28.04 8.11 -16.43
C LEU A 137 26.66 7.92 -17.06
N LEU A 138 25.71 8.78 -16.71
CA LEU A 138 24.31 8.63 -17.15
C LEU A 138 24.01 9.37 -18.45
N GLU A 139 24.78 10.40 -18.75
CA GLU A 139 24.60 11.32 -19.89
C GLU A 139 25.58 11.06 -21.04
N ASP A 140 26.83 10.73 -20.74
CA ASP A 140 27.91 10.64 -21.73
C ASP A 140 28.75 9.36 -21.60
N GLU A 141 29.61 9.10 -22.58
CA GLU A 141 30.61 8.01 -22.54
C GLU A 141 31.89 8.40 -21.78
N SER A 142 32.18 9.69 -21.63
CA SER A 142 33.33 10.20 -20.89
C SER A 142 33.02 11.56 -20.27
N LEU A 143 33.68 11.85 -19.15
CA LEU A 143 33.66 13.16 -18.50
C LEU A 143 35.05 13.79 -18.61
N ASP A 144 35.14 14.98 -19.21
CA ASP A 144 36.39 15.69 -19.40
C ASP A 144 36.86 16.42 -18.13
N PRO A 145 38.18 16.65 -17.96
CA PRO A 145 38.70 17.42 -16.83
C PRO A 145 38.02 18.80 -16.73
N GLY A 146 37.68 19.21 -15.51
CA GLY A 146 37.00 20.48 -15.24
C GLY A 146 35.49 20.46 -15.42
N HIS A 147 34.91 19.38 -15.93
CA HIS A 147 33.47 19.24 -16.13
C HIS A 147 32.78 18.47 -14.99
N GLU A 148 31.46 18.55 -14.98
CA GLU A 148 30.57 17.95 -14.00
C GLU A 148 29.55 17.05 -14.72
N ALA A 149 29.05 16.01 -14.03
CA ALA A 149 28.03 15.12 -14.59
C ALA A 149 27.22 14.44 -13.48
N VAL A 150 26.00 14.01 -13.81
CA VAL A 150 25.29 13.03 -12.99
C VAL A 150 25.75 11.61 -13.31
N ALA A 151 26.00 10.82 -12.27
CA ALA A 151 26.50 9.47 -12.40
C ALA A 151 25.92 8.54 -11.34
N GLN A 152 26.03 7.24 -11.59
CA GLN A 152 25.78 6.21 -10.59
C GLN A 152 27.10 5.53 -10.23
N ILE A 153 27.47 5.56 -8.95
CA ILE A 153 28.63 4.83 -8.44
C ILE A 153 28.17 3.43 -8.03
N ARG A 154 28.83 2.41 -8.59
CA ARG A 154 28.63 1.01 -8.22
C ARG A 154 29.78 0.55 -7.34
N LEU A 155 29.47 0.24 -6.09
CA LEU A 155 30.43 -0.11 -5.05
C LEU A 155 30.75 -1.61 -5.10
N GLU A 156 32.01 -1.97 -4.87
CA GLU A 156 32.42 -3.38 -4.73
C GLU A 156 32.20 -3.94 -3.31
N ALA A 157 31.91 -3.06 -2.34
CA ALA A 157 31.50 -3.38 -0.98
C ALA A 157 30.36 -2.44 -0.57
N SER A 158 29.48 -2.88 0.34
CA SER A 158 28.37 -2.04 0.78
C SER A 158 28.85 -0.82 1.56
N ALA A 159 28.13 0.29 1.43
CA ALA A 159 28.35 1.51 2.19
C ALA A 159 27.02 2.07 2.71
N VAL A 160 27.12 3.10 3.55
CA VAL A 160 25.99 3.95 3.93
C VAL A 160 26.34 5.39 3.65
N ALA A 161 25.34 6.17 3.24
CA ALA A 161 25.45 7.58 2.93
C ALA A 161 24.13 8.28 3.25
N GLN A 162 24.14 9.61 3.24
CA GLN A 162 22.97 10.47 3.15
C GLN A 162 23.11 11.44 1.98
N PRO A 163 21.99 12.01 1.48
CA PRO A 163 22.04 13.12 0.53
C PRO A 163 22.90 14.26 1.08
N GLY A 164 23.68 14.88 0.21
CA GLY A 164 24.60 15.96 0.60
C GLY A 164 25.96 15.48 1.10
N ASP A 165 26.15 14.18 1.36
CA ASP A 165 27.46 13.65 1.74
C ASP A 165 28.47 13.86 0.60
N ARG A 166 29.60 14.46 0.94
CA ARG A 166 30.70 14.69 -0.02
C ARG A 166 31.65 13.51 -0.04
N PHE A 167 32.15 13.19 -1.22
CA PHE A 167 33.14 12.14 -1.42
C PHE A 167 34.28 12.58 -2.32
N VAL A 168 35.38 11.82 -2.26
CA VAL A 168 36.56 12.03 -3.11
C VAL A 168 36.76 10.80 -3.99
N LEU A 169 37.06 11.03 -5.27
CA LEU A 169 37.43 10.00 -6.23
C LEU A 169 38.92 10.04 -6.48
N ARG A 170 39.56 8.87 -6.35
CA ARG A 170 40.96 8.66 -6.70
C ARG A 170 41.08 7.61 -7.81
N SER A 171 42.08 7.77 -8.67
CA SER A 171 42.40 6.78 -9.70
C SER A 171 42.89 5.48 -9.08
N TYR A 172 42.70 4.37 -9.82
CA TYR A 172 43.15 3.05 -9.39
C TYR A 172 44.68 2.95 -9.32
N SER A 173 45.37 3.41 -10.38
CA SER A 173 46.84 3.46 -10.45
C SER A 173 47.29 4.52 -11.48
N PRO A 174 48.27 5.38 -11.16
CA PRO A 174 48.76 5.68 -9.81
C PRO A 174 47.63 6.24 -8.93
N ILE A 175 47.77 6.21 -7.60
CA ILE A 175 46.71 6.67 -6.68
C ILE A 175 46.74 8.20 -6.56
N THR A 176 46.11 8.90 -7.50
CA THR A 176 45.96 10.36 -7.47
C THR A 176 44.50 10.77 -7.31
N THR A 177 44.25 11.93 -6.72
CA THR A 177 42.90 12.51 -6.65
C THR A 177 42.51 13.03 -8.03
N ILE A 178 41.40 12.52 -8.56
CA ILE A 178 40.92 12.88 -9.90
C ILE A 178 39.65 13.73 -9.85
N GLY A 179 38.90 13.66 -8.75
CA GLY A 179 37.59 14.28 -8.66
C GLY A 179 36.96 14.12 -7.30
N GLY A 180 35.70 14.52 -7.22
CA GLY A 180 34.86 14.33 -6.06
C GLY A 180 33.42 14.60 -6.44
N GLY A 181 32.56 14.69 -5.44
CA GLY A 181 31.16 14.95 -5.69
C GLY A 181 30.31 14.93 -4.44
N VAL A 182 29.01 14.91 -4.67
CA VAL A 182 27.99 14.85 -3.64
C VAL A 182 27.01 13.72 -3.93
N VAL A 183 26.59 13.02 -2.89
CA VAL A 183 25.54 12.00 -2.96
C VAL A 183 24.19 12.70 -3.13
N LEU A 184 23.45 12.32 -4.16
CA LEU A 184 22.09 12.80 -4.43
C LEU A 184 21.06 11.85 -3.82
N ASP A 185 21.23 10.55 -4.09
CA ASP A 185 20.42 9.48 -3.52
C ASP A 185 21.33 8.38 -2.94
N PRO A 186 21.21 8.09 -1.63
CA PRO A 186 21.98 7.02 -1.00
C PRO A 186 21.46 5.62 -1.32
N VAL A 187 20.22 5.44 -1.78
CA VAL A 187 19.63 4.10 -2.01
C VAL A 187 18.87 4.03 -3.34
N PRO A 188 19.54 4.30 -4.47
CA PRO A 188 18.88 4.31 -5.76
C PRO A 188 18.66 2.91 -6.32
N ALA A 189 17.70 2.81 -7.23
CA ALA A 189 17.61 1.69 -8.15
C ALA A 189 18.69 1.77 -9.23
N LYS A 190 18.94 0.65 -9.91
CA LYS A 190 19.87 0.62 -11.04
C LYS A 190 19.27 1.37 -12.24
N HIS A 191 19.96 2.42 -12.68
CA HIS A 191 19.49 3.21 -13.83
C HIS A 191 19.97 2.65 -15.17
N ARG A 192 19.13 2.83 -16.19
CA ARG A 192 19.53 2.75 -17.59
C ARG A 192 20.07 4.12 -18.03
N ARG A 193 21.25 4.13 -18.65
CA ARG A 193 21.89 5.33 -19.20
C ARG A 193 21.03 5.98 -20.29
N MET A 194 21.31 7.26 -20.59
CA MET A 194 20.68 8.03 -21.65
C MET A 194 19.15 8.20 -21.48
N ARG A 195 18.67 8.16 -20.24
CA ARG A 195 17.26 8.36 -19.91
C ARG A 195 17.06 9.78 -19.36
N LYS A 196 16.47 10.65 -20.18
CA LYS A 196 16.14 12.03 -19.79
C LYS A 196 15.33 12.12 -18.49
N THR A 197 14.43 11.16 -18.26
CA THR A 197 13.63 11.09 -17.03
C THR A 197 14.48 10.87 -15.79
N VAL A 198 15.51 10.02 -15.87
CA VAL A 198 16.45 9.77 -14.76
C VAL A 198 17.26 11.04 -14.48
N ILE A 199 17.79 11.67 -15.53
CA ILE A 199 18.61 12.89 -15.39
C ILE A 199 17.78 14.02 -14.74
N ALA A 200 16.54 14.22 -15.21
CA ALA A 200 15.62 15.21 -14.64
C ALA A 200 15.28 14.92 -13.18
N HIS A 201 15.10 13.64 -12.81
CA HIS A 201 14.86 13.24 -11.42
C HIS A 201 16.09 13.54 -10.54
N LEU A 202 17.30 13.17 -10.97
CA LEU A 202 18.52 13.44 -10.21
C LEU A 202 18.79 14.93 -10.03
N ALA A 203 18.46 15.75 -11.03
CA ALA A 203 18.54 17.21 -10.90
C ALA A 203 17.61 17.73 -9.78
N ARG A 204 16.41 17.17 -9.61
CA ARG A 204 15.49 17.56 -8.51
C ARG A 204 16.01 17.14 -7.13
N LEU A 205 16.81 16.07 -7.05
CA LEU A 205 17.44 15.65 -5.81
C LEU A 205 18.63 16.53 -5.41
N HIS A 206 19.20 17.29 -6.35
CA HIS A 206 20.30 18.21 -6.09
C HIS A 206 19.80 19.52 -5.43
N THR A 207 19.28 19.38 -4.22
CA THR A 207 18.75 20.48 -3.42
C THR A 207 19.06 20.24 -1.94
N ASP A 208 19.25 21.32 -1.19
CA ASP A 208 19.46 21.25 0.26
C ASP A 208 18.15 21.05 1.03
N ASN A 209 16.98 21.29 0.40
CA ASN A 209 15.67 21.17 1.04
C ASN A 209 15.19 19.70 1.06
N PRO A 210 15.00 19.08 2.24
CA PRO A 210 14.56 17.70 2.35
C PRO A 210 13.15 17.47 1.80
N GLY A 211 12.22 18.42 1.95
CA GLY A 211 10.86 18.34 1.41
C GLY A 211 10.86 18.23 -0.12
N ASN A 212 11.69 19.02 -0.80
CA ASN A 212 11.86 18.93 -2.26
C ASN A 212 12.43 17.57 -2.70
N ARG A 213 13.37 17.01 -1.92
CA ARG A 213 13.89 15.65 -2.16
C ARG A 213 12.77 14.62 -1.99
N MET A 214 12.00 14.70 -0.91
CA MET A 214 10.88 13.79 -0.65
C MET A 214 9.84 13.83 -1.77
N GLU A 215 9.46 15.02 -2.24
CA GLU A 215 8.56 15.19 -3.39
C GLU A 215 9.08 14.46 -4.64
N ALA A 216 10.36 14.66 -4.98
CA ALA A 216 10.99 13.99 -6.12
C ALA A 216 11.10 12.46 -5.97
N LEU A 217 11.34 11.97 -4.75
CA LEU A 217 11.40 10.54 -4.43
C LEU A 217 10.01 9.89 -4.50
N LEU A 218 8.95 10.62 -4.11
CA LEU A 218 7.56 10.14 -4.26
C LEU A 218 7.14 10.05 -5.73
N ASP A 219 7.56 11.02 -6.56
CA ASP A 219 7.32 10.95 -8.01
C ASP A 219 8.04 9.76 -8.67
N GLU A 220 9.26 9.45 -8.24
CA GLU A 220 9.99 8.26 -8.72
C GLU A 220 9.34 6.96 -8.26
N ALA A 221 8.85 6.92 -7.01
CA ALA A 221 8.17 5.75 -6.46
C ALA A 221 6.87 5.40 -7.22
N GLY A 222 6.22 6.40 -7.80
CA GLY A 222 5.06 6.22 -8.66
C GLY A 222 3.94 5.44 -7.97
N ASP A 223 3.46 4.39 -8.64
CA ASP A 223 2.37 3.52 -8.18
C ASP A 223 2.66 2.77 -6.87
N TYR A 224 3.92 2.61 -6.48
CA TYR A 224 4.28 1.93 -5.24
C TYR A 224 4.16 2.84 -4.02
N GLY A 225 4.31 4.15 -4.22
CA GLY A 225 4.48 5.11 -3.13
C GLY A 225 5.68 4.77 -2.25
N GLY A 226 5.75 5.41 -1.08
CA GLY A 226 6.81 5.14 -0.12
C GLY A 226 6.36 5.41 1.31
N THR A 227 6.97 4.70 2.26
CA THR A 227 6.76 4.98 3.69
C THR A 227 7.64 6.14 4.14
N ALA A 228 7.26 6.79 5.24
CA ALA A 228 8.07 7.83 5.86
C ALA A 228 9.50 7.34 6.19
N GLY A 229 9.67 6.06 6.51
CA GLY A 229 10.98 5.45 6.74
C GLY A 229 11.85 5.43 5.48
N VAL A 230 11.35 4.86 4.38
CA VAL A 230 12.13 4.73 3.14
C VAL A 230 12.39 6.10 2.52
N ILE A 231 11.36 6.91 2.37
CA ILE A 231 11.46 8.24 1.76
C ILE A 231 12.28 9.18 2.65
N GLY A 232 12.09 9.12 3.97
CA GLY A 232 12.85 9.91 4.94
C GLY A 232 14.34 9.59 4.91
N THR A 233 14.71 8.30 4.95
CA THR A 233 16.13 7.90 4.87
C THR A 233 16.76 8.35 3.55
N ARG A 234 16.07 8.18 2.42
CA ARG A 234 16.57 8.65 1.11
C ARG A 234 16.61 10.17 1.00
N ALA A 235 15.78 10.90 1.75
CA ALA A 235 15.81 12.37 1.83
C ALA A 235 16.79 12.92 2.88
N GLY A 236 17.40 12.06 3.69
CA GLY A 236 18.40 12.42 4.70
C GLY A 236 17.83 12.86 6.05
N VAL A 237 16.54 12.62 6.32
CA VAL A 237 15.83 13.08 7.53
C VAL A 237 15.45 11.91 8.44
N SER A 238 15.16 12.22 9.70
CA SER A 238 14.66 11.22 10.66
C SER A 238 13.22 10.80 10.33
N VAL A 239 12.77 9.63 10.80
CA VAL A 239 11.37 9.19 10.59
C VAL A 239 10.34 10.19 11.14
N PRO A 240 10.49 10.77 12.35
CA PRO A 240 9.56 11.78 12.85
C PRO A 240 9.50 13.03 11.99
N GLU A 241 10.66 13.51 11.53
CA GLU A 241 10.77 14.66 10.64
C GLU A 241 10.16 14.38 9.27
N ALA A 242 10.39 13.18 8.72
CA ALA A 242 9.78 12.73 7.47
C ALA A 242 8.24 12.71 7.56
N ILE A 243 7.67 12.27 8.69
CA ILE A 243 6.21 12.32 8.90
C ILE A 243 5.69 13.77 8.88
N GLY A 244 6.42 14.70 9.50
CA GLY A 244 6.09 16.13 9.46
C GLY A 244 6.10 16.67 8.02
N LEU A 245 7.22 16.50 7.31
CA LEU A 245 7.38 16.96 5.94
C LEU A 245 6.36 16.35 4.97
N LEU A 246 5.98 15.07 5.17
CA LEU A 246 4.94 14.43 4.37
C LEU A 246 3.56 15.06 4.59
N ARG A 247 3.25 15.48 5.82
CA ARG A 247 2.01 16.20 6.12
C ARG A 247 2.02 17.60 5.52
N ASP A 248 3.16 18.28 5.54
CA ASP A 248 3.31 19.58 4.89
C ASP A 248 3.09 19.45 3.36
N LEU A 249 3.69 18.43 2.74
CA LEU A 249 3.46 18.12 1.32
C LEU A 249 2.00 17.76 1.00
N GLU A 250 1.30 17.09 1.91
CA GLU A 250 -0.13 16.80 1.78
C GLU A 250 -0.98 18.07 1.90
N ALA A 251 -0.67 18.94 2.86
CA ALA A 251 -1.33 20.23 3.02
C ALA A 251 -1.13 21.15 1.79
N ASP A 252 0.05 21.09 1.18
CA ASP A 252 0.37 21.79 -0.07
C ASP A 252 -0.24 21.13 -1.32
N GLY A 253 -0.96 20.00 -1.18
CA GLY A 253 -1.56 19.27 -2.29
C GLY A 253 -0.57 18.57 -3.21
N LYS A 254 0.68 18.38 -2.77
CA LYS A 254 1.77 17.73 -3.52
C LYS A 254 1.89 16.24 -3.24
N ALA A 255 1.39 15.79 -2.10
CA ALA A 255 1.36 14.38 -1.72
C ALA A 255 -0.04 13.97 -1.25
N VAL A 256 -0.29 12.66 -1.27
CA VAL A 256 -1.47 12.03 -0.67
C VAL A 256 -0.99 10.96 0.29
N LEU A 257 -1.39 11.05 1.56
CA LEU A 257 -1.09 10.04 2.58
C LEU A 257 -2.25 9.07 2.70
N ILE A 258 -1.95 7.78 2.79
CA ILE A 258 -2.95 6.74 2.93
C ILE A 258 -2.64 5.80 4.08
N GLY A 259 -3.56 5.74 5.04
CA GLY A 259 -3.44 5.00 6.29
C GLY A 259 -2.70 5.79 7.37
N ASP A 260 -2.55 5.17 8.55
CA ASP A 260 -2.06 5.84 9.75
C ASP A 260 -0.66 5.37 10.19
N GLY A 261 0.06 6.29 10.83
CA GLY A 261 1.33 6.01 11.52
C GLY A 261 2.53 5.77 10.60
N PRO A 262 3.61 5.15 11.11
CA PRO A 262 4.86 4.95 10.35
C PRO A 262 4.73 4.04 9.12
N GLY A 263 3.68 3.23 9.06
CA GLY A 263 3.35 2.36 7.94
C GLY A 263 2.40 3.00 6.92
N ALA A 264 2.03 4.26 7.09
CA ALA A 264 1.28 5.01 6.09
C ALA A 264 2.11 5.12 4.80
N LEU A 265 1.41 5.02 3.67
CA LEU A 265 2.03 5.19 2.36
C LEU A 265 1.77 6.60 1.88
N ALA A 266 2.85 7.25 1.45
CA ALA A 266 2.81 8.50 0.75
C ALA A 266 2.93 8.26 -0.74
N TYR A 267 2.14 8.99 -1.51
CA TYR A 267 2.20 9.06 -2.97
C TYR A 267 2.38 10.51 -3.36
N SER A 268 3.05 10.80 -4.48
CA SER A 268 2.91 12.12 -5.07
C SER A 268 1.48 12.28 -5.60
N SER A 269 0.95 13.50 -5.58
CA SER A 269 -0.42 13.77 -6.06
C SER A 269 -0.61 13.32 -7.51
N VAL A 270 0.40 13.52 -8.36
CA VAL A 270 0.39 13.08 -9.77
C VAL A 270 0.26 11.56 -9.87
N SER A 271 1.04 10.82 -9.06
CA SER A 271 1.01 9.35 -9.07
C SER A 271 -0.31 8.81 -8.53
N PHE A 272 -0.82 9.43 -7.46
CA PHE A 272 -2.11 9.08 -6.88
C PHE A 272 -3.27 9.33 -7.86
N ASP A 273 -3.28 10.49 -8.54
CA ASP A 273 -4.28 10.80 -9.55
C ASP A 273 -4.20 9.85 -10.74
N GLY A 274 -3.00 9.49 -11.19
CA GLY A 274 -2.81 8.46 -12.22
C GLY A 274 -3.39 7.10 -11.84
N LEU A 275 -3.22 6.67 -10.57
CA LEU A 275 -3.83 5.45 -10.05
C LEU A 275 -5.36 5.54 -10.00
N LYS A 276 -5.88 6.65 -9.47
CA LYS A 276 -7.32 6.94 -9.41
C LYS A 276 -7.94 6.89 -10.81
N ASP A 277 -7.35 7.57 -11.79
CA ASP A 277 -7.89 7.67 -13.14
C ASP A 277 -7.88 6.31 -13.84
N ARG A 278 -6.83 5.49 -13.65
CA ARG A 278 -6.81 4.10 -14.16
C ARG A 278 -7.91 3.25 -13.54
N LEU A 279 -8.10 3.35 -12.23
CA LEU A 279 -9.13 2.61 -11.51
C LEU A 279 -10.53 3.00 -11.97
N VAL A 280 -10.81 4.31 -12.03
CA VAL A 280 -12.09 4.86 -12.51
C VAL A 280 -12.36 4.47 -13.96
N LYS A 281 -11.33 4.49 -14.82
CA LYS A 281 -11.45 4.03 -16.22
C LYS A 281 -11.84 2.56 -16.31
N VAL A 282 -11.23 1.69 -15.49
CA VAL A 282 -11.60 0.27 -15.44
C VAL A 282 -13.06 0.09 -15.02
N LEU A 283 -13.51 0.84 -14.00
CA LEU A 283 -14.91 0.79 -13.56
C LEU A 283 -15.88 1.27 -14.65
N HIS A 284 -15.58 2.37 -15.35
CA HIS A 284 -16.41 2.83 -16.47
C HIS A 284 -16.53 1.79 -17.58
N VAL A 285 -15.41 1.16 -17.97
CA VAL A 285 -15.41 0.10 -18.99
C VAL A 285 -16.23 -1.11 -18.51
N PHE A 286 -16.07 -1.51 -17.25
CA PHE A 286 -16.81 -2.62 -16.66
C PHE A 286 -18.31 -2.36 -16.64
N HIS A 287 -18.75 -1.19 -16.15
CA HIS A 287 -20.16 -0.84 -16.05
C HIS A 287 -20.84 -0.72 -17.42
N ARG A 288 -20.11 -0.24 -18.44
CA ARG A 288 -20.62 -0.22 -19.81
C ARG A 288 -20.79 -1.64 -20.39
N ALA A 289 -19.87 -2.55 -20.07
CA ALA A 289 -19.93 -3.94 -20.53
C ALA A 289 -20.95 -4.79 -19.74
N HIS A 290 -21.23 -4.42 -18.49
CA HIS A 290 -22.10 -5.17 -17.59
C HIS A 290 -23.12 -4.26 -16.84
N PRO A 291 -24.10 -3.64 -17.53
CA PRO A 291 -25.03 -2.67 -16.92
C PRO A 291 -25.88 -3.20 -15.76
N LEU A 292 -26.05 -4.52 -15.67
CA LEU A 292 -26.82 -5.19 -14.61
C LEU A 292 -26.00 -5.51 -13.36
N LYS A 293 -24.66 -5.45 -13.45
CA LYS A 293 -23.82 -5.75 -12.29
C LYS A 293 -23.62 -4.47 -11.49
N LYS A 294 -23.87 -4.55 -10.18
CA LYS A 294 -23.58 -3.45 -9.25
C LYS A 294 -22.14 -2.96 -9.34
N GLY A 295 -21.18 -3.87 -9.52
CA GLY A 295 -19.75 -3.55 -9.59
C GLY A 295 -18.86 -4.75 -9.88
N ILE A 296 -17.55 -4.51 -9.80
CA ILE A 296 -16.48 -5.47 -10.07
C ILE A 296 -15.88 -5.99 -8.75
N GLY A 297 -15.34 -7.20 -8.73
CA GLY A 297 -14.65 -7.74 -7.56
C GLY A 297 -13.36 -6.96 -7.24
N LYS A 298 -13.03 -6.80 -5.95
CA LYS A 298 -11.82 -6.06 -5.49
C LYS A 298 -10.54 -6.54 -6.16
N GLU A 299 -10.33 -7.86 -6.20
CA GLU A 299 -9.11 -8.47 -6.77
C GLU A 299 -9.06 -8.36 -8.29
N GLU A 300 -10.21 -8.51 -8.97
CA GLU A 300 -10.29 -8.32 -10.42
C GLU A 300 -9.98 -6.86 -10.79
N LEU A 301 -10.51 -5.90 -10.03
CA LEU A 301 -10.19 -4.49 -10.19
C LEU A 301 -8.70 -4.23 -9.95
N ARG A 302 -8.13 -4.79 -8.89
CA ARG A 302 -6.70 -4.66 -8.57
C ARG A 302 -5.85 -5.12 -9.74
N MET A 303 -6.10 -6.31 -10.26
CA MET A 303 -5.34 -6.86 -11.39
C MET A 303 -5.44 -6.00 -12.65
N LYS A 304 -6.58 -5.35 -12.89
CA LYS A 304 -6.82 -4.51 -14.07
C LYS A 304 -6.33 -3.06 -13.94
N SER A 305 -6.24 -2.50 -12.73
CA SER A 305 -5.88 -1.08 -12.52
C SER A 305 -4.56 -0.85 -11.78
N ALA A 306 -4.18 -1.77 -10.90
CA ALA A 306 -3.16 -1.58 -9.87
C ALA A 306 -2.45 -2.91 -9.51
N GLY A 307 -2.19 -3.77 -10.50
CA GLY A 307 -1.75 -5.16 -10.26
C GLY A 307 -0.43 -5.28 -9.49
N MET A 308 0.41 -4.23 -9.55
CA MET A 308 1.68 -4.14 -8.84
C MET A 308 1.54 -3.74 -7.37
N LEU A 309 0.39 -3.19 -6.95
CA LEU A 309 0.17 -2.78 -5.55
C LEU A 309 -0.11 -4.02 -4.68
N PRO A 310 0.59 -4.17 -3.55
CA PRO A 310 0.24 -5.16 -2.53
C PRO A 310 -1.16 -4.93 -1.94
N ASP A 311 -1.73 -5.95 -1.29
CA ASP A 311 -3.12 -5.94 -0.79
C ASP A 311 -3.41 -4.77 0.15
N ARG A 312 -2.61 -4.58 1.22
CA ARG A 312 -2.81 -3.51 2.20
C ARG A 312 -2.77 -2.10 1.56
N PRO A 313 -1.74 -1.73 0.77
CA PRO A 313 -1.73 -0.49 -0.02
C PRO A 313 -2.98 -0.30 -0.89
N TYR A 314 -3.42 -1.36 -1.58
CA TYR A 314 -4.58 -1.29 -2.46
C TYR A 314 -5.88 -1.10 -1.67
N ARG A 315 -6.06 -1.79 -0.54
CA ARG A 315 -7.21 -1.60 0.34
C ARG A 315 -7.27 -0.17 0.88
N ASN A 316 -6.13 0.37 1.28
CA ASN A 316 -5.99 1.75 1.72
C ASN A 316 -6.41 2.73 0.61
N LEU A 317 -5.96 2.52 -0.63
CA LEU A 317 -6.38 3.30 -1.80
C LEU A 317 -7.91 3.26 -1.99
N LEU A 318 -8.52 2.07 -1.90
CA LEU A 318 -9.98 1.95 -2.02
C LEU A 318 -10.71 2.71 -0.91
N SER A 319 -10.24 2.62 0.34
CA SER A 319 -10.81 3.38 1.45
C SER A 319 -10.74 4.89 1.21
N ALA A 320 -9.58 5.41 0.79
CA ALA A 320 -9.40 6.84 0.51
C ALA A 320 -10.28 7.33 -0.64
N LEU A 321 -10.48 6.52 -1.69
CA LEU A 321 -11.38 6.86 -2.79
C LEU A 321 -12.86 6.78 -2.37
N ALA A 322 -13.21 5.87 -1.46
CA ALA A 322 -14.56 5.75 -0.92
C ALA A 322 -14.90 6.93 0.00
N GLU A 323 -13.99 7.35 0.87
CA GLU A 323 -14.13 8.54 1.73
C GLU A 323 -14.33 9.82 0.90
N LYS A 324 -13.68 9.90 -0.28
CA LYS A 324 -13.85 10.99 -1.24
C LYS A 324 -15.09 10.85 -2.14
N ASN A 325 -15.97 9.87 -1.88
CA ASN A 325 -17.16 9.57 -2.69
C ASN A 325 -16.88 9.36 -4.19
N VAL A 326 -15.68 8.89 -4.55
CA VAL A 326 -15.35 8.54 -5.95
C VAL A 326 -15.91 7.16 -6.29
N ILE A 327 -15.81 6.22 -5.34
CA ILE A 327 -16.25 4.84 -5.48
C ILE A 327 -17.07 4.40 -4.28
N GLY A 328 -17.96 3.43 -4.49
CA GLY A 328 -18.61 2.67 -3.43
C GLY A 328 -17.96 1.31 -3.26
N VAL A 329 -17.86 0.83 -2.02
CA VAL A 329 -17.36 -0.49 -1.68
C VAL A 329 -18.42 -1.22 -0.85
N ASP A 330 -18.89 -2.36 -1.35
CA ASP A 330 -19.86 -3.23 -0.68
C ASP A 330 -19.34 -4.66 -0.64
N GLY A 331 -18.87 -5.10 0.54
CA GLY A 331 -18.22 -6.40 0.72
C GLY A 331 -17.00 -6.56 -0.19
N ASN A 332 -17.10 -7.45 -1.19
CA ASN A 332 -16.06 -7.68 -2.19
C ASN A 332 -16.26 -6.88 -3.50
N THR A 333 -17.32 -6.10 -3.60
CA THR A 333 -17.73 -5.40 -4.82
C THR A 333 -17.33 -3.93 -4.75
N VAL A 334 -16.76 -3.42 -5.83
CA VAL A 334 -16.38 -2.01 -6.00
C VAL A 334 -17.12 -1.43 -7.21
N PHE A 335 -17.65 -0.22 -7.07
CA PHE A 335 -18.45 0.44 -8.10
C PHE A 335 -18.24 1.95 -8.09
N LEU A 336 -18.50 2.64 -9.20
CA LEU A 336 -18.53 4.10 -9.24
C LEU A 336 -19.70 4.63 -8.42
N MET A 337 -19.45 5.66 -7.59
CA MET A 337 -20.53 6.36 -6.92
C MET A 337 -21.48 6.96 -7.96
N GLY A 338 -22.80 6.79 -7.74
CA GLY A 338 -23.84 7.19 -8.69
C GLY A 338 -24.15 6.16 -9.78
N HIS A 339 -23.38 5.07 -9.91
CA HIS A 339 -23.82 3.94 -10.73
C HIS A 339 -24.86 3.11 -9.97
N SER A 340 -26.09 3.09 -10.48
CA SER A 340 -27.08 2.09 -10.13
C SER A 340 -27.21 1.10 -11.27
N ALA A 341 -27.38 -0.18 -10.93
CA ALA A 341 -27.70 -1.19 -11.93
C ALA A 341 -29.02 -0.80 -12.61
N ALA A 342 -28.93 -0.47 -13.89
CA ALA A 342 -30.02 0.07 -14.67
C ALA A 342 -30.41 -0.92 -15.77
N PHE A 343 -31.71 -1.13 -15.95
CA PHE A 343 -32.18 -1.87 -17.11
C PHE A 343 -31.85 -1.09 -18.38
N THR A 344 -31.34 -1.78 -19.39
CA THR A 344 -31.38 -1.28 -20.78
C THR A 344 -32.84 -1.15 -21.24
N PRO A 345 -33.16 -0.38 -22.30
CA PRO A 345 -34.54 -0.26 -22.79
C PRO A 345 -35.19 -1.61 -23.14
N GLU A 346 -34.41 -2.56 -23.66
CA GLU A 346 -34.86 -3.93 -23.95
C GLU A 346 -35.18 -4.70 -22.67
N GLN A 347 -34.28 -4.65 -21.69
CA GLN A 347 -34.48 -5.30 -20.40
C GLN A 347 -35.61 -4.66 -19.59
N GLN A 348 -35.84 -3.36 -19.73
CA GLN A 348 -36.96 -2.69 -19.07
C GLN A 348 -38.30 -3.19 -19.64
N LYS A 349 -38.37 -3.45 -20.95
CA LYS A 349 -39.54 -4.10 -21.56
C LYS A 349 -39.69 -5.53 -21.07
N LEU A 350 -38.59 -6.29 -20.96
CA LEU A 350 -38.61 -7.64 -20.43
C LEU A 350 -39.04 -7.68 -18.96
N ALA A 351 -38.48 -6.81 -18.10
CA ALA A 351 -38.84 -6.69 -16.69
C ALA A 351 -40.33 -6.36 -16.50
N LYS A 352 -40.89 -5.46 -17.32
CA LYS A 352 -42.34 -5.18 -17.32
C LYS A 352 -43.17 -6.41 -17.69
N ARG A 353 -42.79 -7.15 -18.74
CA ARG A 353 -43.47 -8.39 -19.15
C ARG A 353 -43.40 -9.46 -18.07
N VAL A 354 -42.22 -9.66 -17.50
CA VAL A 354 -41.98 -10.62 -16.41
C VAL A 354 -42.78 -10.22 -15.17
N GLY A 355 -42.77 -8.95 -14.77
CA GLY A 355 -43.54 -8.43 -13.65
C GLY A 355 -45.02 -8.73 -13.78
N ALA A 356 -45.61 -8.47 -14.95
CA ALA A 356 -47.02 -8.79 -15.21
C ALA A 356 -47.32 -10.29 -15.12
N ILE A 357 -46.41 -11.16 -15.57
CA ILE A 357 -46.56 -12.61 -15.44
C ILE A 357 -46.49 -13.03 -13.96
N LEU A 358 -45.53 -12.50 -13.20
CA LEU A 358 -45.39 -12.80 -11.77
C LEU A 358 -46.61 -12.32 -10.98
N GLU A 359 -47.14 -11.14 -11.30
CA GLU A 359 -48.33 -10.57 -10.69
C GLU A 359 -49.56 -11.45 -10.98
N ALA A 360 -49.79 -11.80 -12.24
CA ALA A 360 -50.93 -12.63 -12.64
C ALA A 360 -50.87 -14.06 -12.10
N ALA A 361 -49.68 -14.67 -12.04
CA ALA A 361 -49.51 -16.04 -11.57
C ALA A 361 -49.43 -16.17 -10.04
N GLY A 362 -49.14 -15.07 -9.33
CA GLY A 362 -49.01 -15.02 -7.87
C GLY A 362 -48.03 -16.07 -7.33
N LEU A 363 -48.50 -16.91 -6.41
CA LEU A 363 -47.69 -17.98 -5.79
C LEU A 363 -47.45 -19.20 -6.71
N SER A 364 -48.09 -19.25 -7.88
CA SER A 364 -47.93 -20.32 -8.87
C SER A 364 -47.12 -19.86 -10.09
N ALA A 365 -46.23 -18.88 -9.91
CA ALA A 365 -45.37 -18.38 -10.98
C ALA A 365 -44.54 -19.51 -11.65
N PRO A 366 -44.29 -19.43 -12.96
CA PRO A 366 -43.43 -20.40 -13.64
C PRO A 366 -42.00 -20.37 -13.09
N PHE A 367 -41.29 -21.50 -13.16
CA PHE A 367 -39.86 -21.54 -12.86
C PHE A 367 -39.07 -20.83 -13.95
N VAL A 368 -37.85 -20.40 -13.66
CA VAL A 368 -37.02 -19.61 -14.58
C VAL A 368 -36.84 -20.27 -15.96
N LEU A 369 -36.70 -21.60 -16.03
CA LEU A 369 -36.56 -22.30 -17.32
C LEU A 369 -37.84 -22.23 -18.15
N ASP A 370 -38.99 -22.49 -17.53
CA ASP A 370 -40.30 -22.41 -18.18
C ASP A 370 -40.56 -20.96 -18.64
N LEU A 371 -40.33 -19.99 -17.75
CA LEU A 371 -40.51 -18.57 -18.02
C LEU A 371 -39.58 -18.04 -19.13
N ALA A 372 -38.34 -18.52 -19.19
CA ALA A 372 -37.38 -18.17 -20.24
C ALA A 372 -37.85 -18.69 -21.60
N SER A 373 -38.33 -19.94 -21.63
CA SER A 373 -38.91 -20.56 -22.83
C SER A 373 -40.13 -19.79 -23.33
N ASP A 374 -41.07 -19.46 -22.44
CA ASP A 374 -42.31 -18.73 -22.78
C ASP A 374 -42.04 -17.31 -23.29
N LEU A 375 -40.99 -16.67 -22.78
CA LEU A 375 -40.61 -15.31 -23.17
C LEU A 375 -39.67 -15.26 -24.38
N GLY A 376 -39.12 -16.41 -24.81
CA GLY A 376 -38.17 -16.50 -25.91
C GLY A 376 -36.80 -15.89 -25.59
N VAL A 377 -36.36 -15.96 -24.33
CA VAL A 377 -35.10 -15.38 -23.84
C VAL A 377 -34.21 -16.45 -23.22
N ASP A 378 -32.89 -16.22 -23.16
CA ASP A 378 -32.01 -17.16 -22.49
C ASP A 378 -32.15 -17.10 -20.96
N ALA A 379 -32.07 -18.27 -20.30
CA ALA A 379 -32.24 -18.37 -18.86
C ALA A 379 -31.22 -17.55 -18.03
N PRO A 380 -29.91 -17.47 -18.41
CA PRO A 380 -28.96 -16.59 -17.74
C PRO A 380 -29.35 -15.10 -17.80
N HIS A 381 -29.81 -14.62 -18.97
CA HIS A 381 -30.29 -13.25 -19.14
C HIS A 381 -31.54 -12.97 -18.30
N LEU A 382 -32.50 -13.89 -18.31
CA LEU A 382 -33.70 -13.76 -17.47
C LEU A 382 -33.35 -13.73 -15.98
N LYS A 383 -32.43 -14.59 -15.51
CA LYS A 383 -31.95 -14.57 -14.13
C LYS A 383 -31.30 -13.23 -13.75
N ALA A 384 -30.55 -12.63 -14.66
CA ALA A 384 -29.92 -11.34 -14.42
C ALA A 384 -30.97 -10.22 -14.28
N VAL A 385 -32.02 -10.23 -15.11
CA VAL A 385 -33.14 -9.28 -15.01
C VAL A 385 -33.93 -9.49 -13.72
N LEU A 386 -34.30 -10.72 -13.39
CA LEU A 386 -35.00 -11.07 -12.14
C LEU A 386 -34.17 -10.71 -10.90
N GLY A 387 -32.84 -10.89 -10.94
CA GLY A 387 -31.93 -10.47 -9.88
C GLY A 387 -32.02 -8.97 -9.60
N LEU A 388 -31.98 -8.14 -10.65
CA LEU A 388 -32.13 -6.69 -10.51
C LEU A 388 -33.55 -6.29 -10.08
N MET A 389 -34.59 -6.98 -10.55
CA MET A 389 -35.96 -6.77 -10.05
C MET A 389 -36.05 -7.06 -8.54
N CYS A 390 -35.38 -8.10 -8.05
CA CYS A 390 -35.31 -8.38 -6.61
C CYS A 390 -34.59 -7.28 -5.82
N GLU A 391 -33.47 -6.77 -6.32
CA GLU A 391 -32.75 -5.66 -5.68
C GLU A 391 -33.61 -4.38 -5.60
N ARG A 392 -34.49 -4.16 -6.58
CA ARG A 392 -35.43 -3.04 -6.62
C ARG A 392 -36.72 -3.27 -5.83
N GLY A 393 -36.91 -4.47 -5.26
CA GLY A 393 -38.14 -4.84 -4.57
C GLY A 393 -39.33 -5.11 -5.50
N GLU A 394 -39.11 -5.27 -6.81
CA GLU A 394 -40.12 -5.57 -7.83
C GLU A 394 -40.41 -7.07 -7.95
N ALA A 395 -39.57 -7.94 -7.36
CA ALA A 395 -39.75 -9.39 -7.32
C ALA A 395 -39.17 -9.97 -6.02
N VAL A 396 -39.65 -11.14 -5.59
CA VAL A 396 -39.13 -11.85 -4.42
C VAL A 396 -38.56 -13.21 -4.84
N ARG A 397 -37.29 -13.45 -4.49
CA ARG A 397 -36.61 -14.73 -4.76
C ARG A 397 -36.97 -15.77 -3.70
N VAL A 398 -37.82 -16.72 -4.07
CA VAL A 398 -38.21 -17.87 -3.22
C VAL A 398 -37.13 -18.96 -3.27
N LYS A 399 -36.57 -19.22 -4.46
CA LYS A 399 -35.45 -20.15 -4.70
C LYS A 399 -34.62 -19.66 -5.88
N ASP A 400 -33.47 -20.27 -6.15
CA ASP A 400 -32.55 -19.93 -7.26
C ASP A 400 -33.19 -19.89 -8.65
N ASP A 401 -34.28 -20.61 -8.83
CA ASP A 401 -35.02 -20.78 -10.08
C ASP A 401 -36.51 -20.43 -9.93
N PHE A 402 -36.91 -19.84 -8.80
CA PHE A 402 -38.31 -19.55 -8.51
C PHE A 402 -38.49 -18.19 -7.83
N TYR A 403 -39.26 -17.33 -8.49
CA TYR A 403 -39.49 -15.94 -8.12
C TYR A 403 -41.00 -15.67 -8.12
N VAL A 404 -41.46 -14.81 -7.22
CA VAL A 404 -42.87 -14.42 -7.10
C VAL A 404 -43.01 -12.91 -7.00
N HIS A 405 -44.21 -12.40 -7.25
CA HIS A 405 -44.50 -10.98 -7.08
C HIS A 405 -44.44 -10.58 -5.58
N PRO A 406 -43.95 -9.37 -5.24
CA PRO A 406 -43.90 -8.89 -3.85
C PRO A 406 -45.25 -8.96 -3.14
N ASP A 407 -46.35 -8.62 -3.82
CA ASP A 407 -47.70 -8.66 -3.24
C ASP A 407 -48.20 -10.07 -2.96
N ALA A 408 -47.82 -11.04 -3.82
CA ALA A 408 -48.14 -12.44 -3.58
C ALA A 408 -47.38 -12.95 -2.35
N ASN A 409 -46.12 -12.53 -2.18
CA ASN A 409 -45.31 -12.87 -1.02
C ASN A 409 -45.85 -12.23 0.27
N SER A 410 -46.21 -10.94 0.25
CA SER A 410 -46.78 -10.24 1.41
C SER A 410 -48.10 -10.87 1.84
N THR A 411 -48.96 -11.21 0.87
CA THR A 411 -50.21 -11.94 1.11
C THR A 411 -49.97 -13.31 1.73
N LEU A 412 -48.96 -14.06 1.24
CA LEU A 412 -48.59 -15.35 1.82
C LEU A 412 -48.15 -15.18 3.28
N MET A 413 -47.26 -14.24 3.57
CA MET A 413 -46.77 -13.97 4.93
C MET A 413 -47.93 -13.64 5.87
N ALA A 414 -48.84 -12.75 5.47
CA ALA A 414 -50.00 -12.38 6.26
C ALA A 414 -50.94 -13.57 6.54
N ARG A 415 -51.19 -14.43 5.54
CA ARG A 415 -52.02 -15.63 5.74
C ARG A 415 -51.35 -16.67 6.63
N VAL A 416 -50.04 -16.85 6.52
CA VAL A 416 -49.28 -17.74 7.41
C VAL A 416 -49.32 -17.23 8.85
N ASP A 417 -49.13 -15.92 9.06
CA ASP A 417 -49.24 -15.32 10.39
C ASP A 417 -50.65 -15.46 10.98
N SER A 418 -51.69 -15.23 10.18
CA SER A 418 -53.08 -15.44 10.58
C SER A 418 -53.37 -16.90 10.95
N TYR A 419 -52.86 -17.85 10.16
CA TYR A 419 -53.04 -19.28 10.44
C TYR A 419 -52.43 -19.68 11.78
N PHE A 420 -51.24 -19.18 12.11
CA PHE A 420 -50.61 -19.41 13.42
C PHE A 420 -51.26 -18.67 14.59
N GLY A 421 -52.17 -17.73 14.32
CA GLY A 421 -53.03 -17.13 15.35
C GLY A 421 -54.05 -18.11 15.94
N SER A 422 -54.44 -19.14 15.17
CA SER A 422 -55.46 -20.12 15.57
C SER A 422 -54.96 -21.57 15.55
N ASN A 423 -53.77 -21.84 15.03
CA ASN A 423 -53.22 -23.18 14.90
C ASN A 423 -51.75 -23.21 15.38
N ALA A 424 -51.37 -24.21 16.17
CA ALA A 424 -49.99 -24.34 16.66
C ALA A 424 -49.04 -24.96 15.61
N GLU A 425 -49.57 -25.78 14.70
CA GLU A 425 -48.82 -26.56 13.74
C GLU A 425 -49.38 -26.41 12.32
N LEU A 426 -48.47 -26.29 11.35
CA LEU A 426 -48.76 -26.16 9.93
C LEU A 426 -48.35 -27.44 9.21
N SER A 427 -49.33 -28.27 8.88
CA SER A 427 -49.14 -29.46 8.05
C SER A 427 -49.09 -29.12 6.56
N MET A 428 -48.64 -30.05 5.73
CA MET A 428 -48.72 -29.90 4.27
C MET A 428 -50.14 -29.66 3.76
N LYS A 429 -51.16 -30.23 4.42
CA LYS A 429 -52.57 -30.00 4.05
C LYS A 429 -52.99 -28.57 4.42
N GLY A 430 -52.67 -28.12 5.63
CA GLY A 430 -52.96 -26.74 6.07
C GLY A 430 -52.26 -25.70 5.21
N PHE A 431 -51.02 -25.95 4.81
CA PHE A 431 -50.33 -25.02 3.91
C PHE A 431 -50.95 -24.96 2.51
N ARG A 432 -51.54 -26.06 2.02
CA ARG A 432 -52.26 -26.05 0.74
C ARG A 432 -53.48 -25.13 0.80
N GLU A 433 -54.19 -25.13 1.92
CA GLU A 433 -55.35 -24.26 2.14
C GLU A 433 -54.94 -22.78 2.21
N ILE A 434 -53.75 -22.48 2.75
CA ILE A 434 -53.19 -21.12 2.81
C ILE A 434 -52.71 -20.62 1.44
N ALA A 435 -51.87 -21.41 0.78
CA ALA A 435 -51.17 -21.02 -0.43
C ALA A 435 -52.06 -21.14 -1.67
N GLY A 436 -53.02 -22.07 -1.68
CA GLY A 436 -53.92 -22.29 -2.82
C GLY A 436 -53.21 -22.80 -4.08
N THR A 437 -52.03 -23.43 -3.93
CA THR A 437 -51.20 -23.88 -5.06
C THR A 437 -50.95 -25.39 -5.05
N SER A 438 -50.42 -25.93 -6.16
CA SER A 438 -50.05 -27.36 -6.23
C SER A 438 -48.76 -27.67 -5.46
N ARG A 439 -48.52 -28.97 -5.21
CA ARG A 439 -47.29 -29.44 -4.53
C ARG A 439 -45.99 -28.95 -5.18
N LYS A 440 -45.98 -28.73 -6.51
CA LYS A 440 -44.83 -28.22 -7.28
C LYS A 440 -44.30 -26.89 -6.72
N TRP A 441 -45.20 -25.98 -6.33
CA TRP A 441 -44.86 -24.64 -5.83
C TRP A 441 -44.83 -24.56 -4.30
N MET A 442 -45.61 -25.40 -3.62
CA MET A 442 -45.68 -25.40 -2.15
C MET A 442 -44.33 -25.70 -1.48
N ILE A 443 -43.58 -26.69 -1.98
CA ILE A 443 -42.32 -27.12 -1.35
C ILE A 443 -41.28 -25.98 -1.32
N PRO A 444 -40.97 -25.30 -2.45
CA PRO A 444 -40.09 -24.13 -2.43
C PRO A 444 -40.56 -23.00 -1.51
N LEU A 445 -41.87 -22.72 -1.45
CA LEU A 445 -42.42 -21.67 -0.58
C LEU A 445 -42.23 -22.01 0.90
N LEU A 446 -42.44 -23.27 1.27
CA LEU A 446 -42.20 -23.74 2.64
C LEU A 446 -40.72 -23.67 3.03
N GLU A 447 -39.82 -24.08 2.12
CA GLU A 447 -38.37 -23.95 2.30
C GLU A 447 -37.94 -22.49 2.44
N TYR A 448 -38.58 -21.59 1.68
CA TYR A 448 -38.37 -20.16 1.75
C TYR A 448 -38.81 -19.58 3.11
N LEU A 449 -39.99 -19.96 3.62
CA LEU A 449 -40.45 -19.55 4.95
C LEU A 449 -39.51 -20.03 6.06
N ASP A 450 -38.99 -21.25 5.94
CA ASP A 450 -38.00 -21.81 6.88
C ASP A 450 -36.68 -21.01 6.82
N ARG A 451 -36.20 -20.69 5.61
CA ARG A 451 -34.99 -19.88 5.39
C ARG A 451 -35.14 -18.47 5.92
N MET A 452 -36.29 -17.84 5.69
CA MET A 452 -36.67 -16.52 6.22
C MET A 452 -36.96 -16.54 7.73
N GLN A 453 -36.81 -17.68 8.39
CA GLN A 453 -37.01 -17.83 9.84
C GLN A 453 -38.45 -17.57 10.29
N VAL A 454 -39.44 -17.69 9.39
CA VAL A 454 -40.88 -17.55 9.71
C VAL A 454 -41.40 -18.85 10.30
N THR A 455 -41.02 -19.97 9.69
CA THR A 455 -41.37 -21.32 10.15
C THR A 455 -40.13 -22.15 10.49
N MET A 456 -40.34 -23.27 11.18
CA MET A 456 -39.34 -24.29 11.41
C MET A 456 -39.96 -25.67 11.23
N ARG A 457 -39.32 -26.53 10.43
CA ARG A 457 -39.77 -27.90 10.22
C ARG A 457 -39.50 -28.76 11.45
N ARG A 458 -40.53 -29.46 11.94
CA ARG A 458 -40.47 -30.43 13.03
C ARG A 458 -41.24 -31.68 12.61
N GLY A 459 -40.52 -32.71 12.17
CA GLY A 459 -41.11 -33.91 11.57
C GLY A 459 -41.88 -33.57 10.28
N ASP A 460 -43.16 -33.92 10.25
CA ASP A 460 -44.07 -33.73 9.10
C ASP A 460 -44.84 -32.40 9.13
N VAL A 461 -44.65 -31.59 10.17
CA VAL A 461 -45.30 -30.30 10.36
C VAL A 461 -44.28 -29.17 10.49
N ARG A 462 -44.76 -27.93 10.42
CA ARG A 462 -43.99 -26.71 10.68
C ARG A 462 -44.58 -25.95 11.85
N ILE A 463 -43.72 -25.39 12.68
CA ILE A 463 -44.08 -24.53 13.81
C ILE A 463 -43.61 -23.10 13.55
N ARG A 464 -44.28 -22.12 14.17
CA ARG A 464 -43.85 -20.72 14.12
C ARG A 464 -42.54 -20.54 14.88
N ARG A 465 -41.57 -19.86 14.28
CA ARG A 465 -40.29 -19.59 14.94
C ARG A 465 -40.40 -18.34 15.81
N GLY A 466 -40.06 -18.44 17.11
CA GLY A 466 -40.12 -17.33 18.07
C GLY A 466 -41.41 -17.22 18.91
N GLY A 467 -42.38 -18.13 18.75
CA GLY A 467 -43.56 -18.20 19.61
C GLY A 467 -43.28 -19.01 20.88
N THR A 468 -43.34 -18.37 22.05
CA THR A 468 -43.41 -19.05 23.35
C THR A 468 -44.65 -19.96 23.38
N GLN A 469 -44.46 -21.25 23.64
CA GLN A 469 -45.57 -22.16 23.96
C GLN A 469 -46.33 -21.62 25.18
N LYS A 470 -47.58 -21.16 24.98
CA LYS A 470 -48.54 -21.09 26.08
C LYS A 470 -49.03 -22.51 26.38
N GLY A 471 -48.62 -22.98 27.56
CA GLY A 471 -49.13 -24.08 28.40
C GLY A 471 -50.08 -25.12 27.80
N GLY A 472 -49.65 -26.37 27.88
CA GLY A 472 -50.53 -27.53 28.08
C GLY A 472 -50.05 -28.30 29.30
N THR A 473 -50.70 -28.09 30.45
CA THR A 473 -50.64 -28.98 31.61
C THR A 473 -51.96 -29.72 31.75
N ALA A 474 -51.83 -31.00 32.16
CA ALA A 474 -52.78 -31.92 32.77
C ALA A 474 -53.77 -32.66 31.85
N SER A 475 -53.50 -33.95 31.59
CA SER A 475 -53.86 -35.03 32.53
C SER A 475 -52.94 -36.22 32.33
#